data_AF-A0A7X6YLG0-F1
#
_entry.id   AF-A0A7X6YLG0-F1
#
_cell.length_a   1.000
_cell.length_b   1.000
_cell.length_c   1.000
_cell.angle_alpha   90.00
_cell.angle_beta   90.00
_cell.angle_gamma   90.00
#
_symmetry.space_group_name_H-M   'P 1'
#
loop_
_entity.id
_entity.type
_entity.pdbx_description
1 polymer ?
#
loop_
_entity_poly.entity_id
_entity_poly.type
_entity_poly.pdbx_seq_one_letter_code
_entity_poly.pdbx_strand_id
1 'polypeptide(L)'
;MKCPICKNNMVSILYGMPSSEAIEKAERQELFIGGCMIMNDNPKYHCYKCQKSFSKDLKSSIDENDDWIKTDVPQFLKSDDNKK
;
A
#
# COMPACT_ATOMS: atom_id res chain seq x y z
N MET A 1 11.66 1.91 1.23
CA MET A 1 10.70 0.94 1.82
C MET A 1 10.60 -0.26 0.90
N LYS A 2 10.57 -1.48 1.43
CA LYS A 2 10.50 -2.73 0.64
C LYS A 2 9.10 -3.34 0.75
N CYS A 3 8.56 -3.81 -0.37
CA CYS A 3 7.26 -4.48 -0.41
C CYS A 3 7.32 -5.76 0.45
N PRO A 4 6.39 -5.98 1.38
CA PRO A 4 6.39 -7.17 2.22
C PRO A 4 6.16 -8.46 1.41
N ILE A 5 5.43 -8.36 0.29
CA ILE A 5 5.06 -9.47 -0.60
C ILE A 5 6.22 -9.86 -1.52
N CYS A 6 6.67 -8.95 -2.38
CA CYS A 6 7.66 -9.28 -3.43
C CYS A 6 9.08 -8.73 -3.18
N LYS A 7 9.32 -8.09 -2.04
CA LYS A 7 10.62 -7.49 -1.63
C LYS A 7 11.18 -6.43 -2.59
N ASN A 8 10.41 -5.93 -3.55
CA ASN A 8 10.82 -4.83 -4.43
C ASN A 8 10.71 -3.48 -3.74
N ASN A 9 11.34 -2.45 -4.31
CA ASN A 9 11.20 -1.09 -3.83
C ASN A 9 9.76 -0.60 -4.03
N MET A 10 9.25 0.10 -3.03
CA MET A 10 7.98 0.82 -3.10
C MET A 10 8.24 2.31 -3.22
N VAL A 11 7.34 3.02 -3.89
CA VAL A 11 7.35 4.48 -4.01
C VAL A 11 6.35 5.10 -3.05
N SER A 12 6.49 6.40 -2.78
CA SER A 12 5.48 7.16 -2.05
C SER A 12 4.21 7.37 -2.88
N ILE A 13 3.09 7.56 -2.19
CA ILE A 13 1.84 7.99 -2.81
C ILE A 13 1.66 9.49 -2.61
N LEU A 14 1.43 10.22 -3.71
CA LEU A 14 0.99 11.62 -3.69
C LEU A 14 -0.53 11.66 -3.82
N TYR A 15 -1.18 12.42 -2.94
CA TYR A 15 -2.63 12.67 -2.98
C TYR A 15 -2.90 14.14 -3.29
N GLY A 16 -4.12 14.42 -3.74
CA GLY A 16 -4.55 15.76 -4.14
C GLY A 16 -4.37 16.00 -5.64
N MET A 17 -4.31 17.27 -6.02
CA MET A 17 -4.06 17.68 -7.40
C MET A 17 -2.55 17.58 -7.70
N PRO A 18 -2.12 16.73 -8.64
CA PRO A 18 -0.71 16.60 -8.97
C PRO A 18 -0.21 17.82 -9.78
N SER A 19 1.06 18.16 -9.59
CA SER A 19 1.77 19.06 -10.51
C SER A 19 2.23 18.32 -11.77
N SER A 20 2.60 19.04 -12.82
CA SER A 20 3.17 18.43 -14.04
C SER A 20 4.41 17.57 -13.74
N GLU A 21 5.30 18.03 -12.85
CA GLU A 21 6.47 17.26 -12.42
C GLU A 21 6.08 15.95 -11.72
N ALA A 22 5.02 15.97 -10.91
CA ALA A 22 4.52 14.76 -10.26
C ALA A 22 3.95 13.75 -11.26
N ILE A 23 3.33 14.23 -12.34
CA ILE A 23 2.83 13.39 -13.45
C ILE A 23 4.01 12.71 -14.15
N GLU A 24 5.04 13.47 -14.54
CA GLU A 24 6.23 12.91 -15.19
C GLU A 24 6.94 11.86 -14.32
N LYS A 25 7.05 12.10 -13.01
CA LYS A 25 7.59 11.13 -12.05
C LYS A 25 6.72 9.87 -11.95
N ALA A 26 5.40 10.02 -12.07
CA ALA A 26 4.49 8.88 -12.04
C ALA A 26 4.60 8.00 -13.30
N GLU A 27 4.78 8.62 -14.46
CA GLU A 27 5.07 7.90 -15.72
C GLU A 27 6.36 7.10 -15.63
N ARG A 28 7.37 7.61 -14.91
CA ARG A 28 8.64 6.92 -14.64
C ARG A 28 8.58 5.92 -13.48
N GLN A 29 7.41 5.72 -12.87
CA GLN A 29 7.21 4.86 -11.69
C GLN A 29 8.10 5.24 -10.49
N GLU A 30 8.43 6.53 -10.33
CA GLU A 30 9.20 7.06 -9.20
C GLU A 30 8.28 7.55 -8.06
N LEU A 31 7.00 7.80 -8.37
CA LEU A 31 5.96 8.29 -7.48
C LEU A 31 4.62 7.72 -7.93
N PHE A 32 3.72 7.35 -7.02
CA PHE A 32 2.36 6.96 -7.40
C PHE A 32 1.38 8.09 -7.12
N ILE A 33 0.54 8.45 -8.09
CA ILE A 33 -0.56 9.41 -7.88
C ILE A 33 -1.78 8.63 -7.38
N GLY A 34 -2.19 8.93 -6.15
CA GLY A 34 -3.37 8.36 -5.52
C GLY A 34 -4.64 9.12 -5.88
N GLY A 35 -5.54 9.23 -4.90
CA GLY A 35 -6.78 10.00 -5.03
C GLY A 35 -6.63 11.47 -4.68
N CYS A 36 -7.71 12.23 -4.84
CA CYS A 36 -7.75 13.64 -4.49
C CYS A 36 -7.79 13.86 -2.96
N MET A 37 -8.47 12.99 -2.20
CA MET A 37 -8.68 13.18 -0.77
C MET A 37 -7.56 12.57 0.07
N ILE A 38 -7.11 13.33 1.08
CA ILE A 38 -6.14 12.90 2.09
C ILE A 38 -6.90 12.56 3.37
N MET A 39 -6.87 11.28 3.73
CA MET A 39 -7.39 10.78 5.02
C MET A 39 -6.24 10.22 5.85
N ASN A 40 -6.44 10.09 7.17
CA ASN A 40 -5.39 9.61 8.08
C ASN A 40 -4.98 8.15 7.82
N ASP A 41 -5.89 7.34 7.29
CA ASP A 41 -5.74 5.93 6.98
C ASP A 41 -5.28 5.67 5.54
N ASN A 42 -5.09 6.72 4.73
CA ASN A 42 -4.60 6.57 3.37
C ASN A 42 -3.25 5.83 3.33
N PRO A 43 -3.08 4.85 2.41
CA PRO A 43 -1.80 4.19 2.25
C PRO A 43 -0.72 5.20 1.85
N LYS A 44 0.50 4.97 2.34
CA LYS A 44 1.62 5.90 2.14
C LYS A 44 2.57 5.45 1.04
N TYR A 45 2.53 4.18 0.67
CA TYR A 45 3.45 3.57 -0.27
C TYR A 45 2.73 2.69 -1.28
N HIS A 46 3.23 2.64 -2.52
CA HIS A 46 2.72 1.79 -3.58
C HIS A 46 3.82 0.88 -4.15
N CYS A 47 3.49 -0.37 -4.43
CA CYS A 47 4.35 -1.30 -5.13
C CYS A 47 3.84 -1.55 -6.55
N TYR A 48 4.52 -1.02 -7.57
CA TYR A 48 4.14 -1.23 -8.97
C TYR A 48 4.17 -2.70 -9.41
N LYS A 49 5.07 -3.51 -8.84
CA LYS A 49 5.15 -4.94 -9.19
C LYS A 49 4.00 -5.78 -8.65
N CYS A 50 3.51 -5.46 -7.44
CA CYS A 50 2.36 -6.14 -6.85
C CYS A 50 1.03 -5.43 -7.15
N GLN A 51 1.08 -4.19 -7.63
CA GLN A 51 -0.07 -3.29 -7.77
C GLN A 51 -0.88 -3.15 -6.47
N LYS A 52 -0.18 -3.11 -5.32
CA LYS A 52 -0.79 -2.96 -4.00
C LYS A 52 -0.19 -1.77 -3.25
N SER A 53 -1.04 -1.12 -2.46
CA SER A 53 -0.71 0.04 -1.64
C SER A 53 -0.67 -0.34 -0.16
N PHE A 54 0.22 0.31 0.61
CA PHE A 54 0.52 -0.05 2.00
C PHE A 54 0.65 1.20 2.88
N SER A 55 0.10 1.11 4.08
CA SER A 55 0.35 2.06 5.16
C SER A 55 1.69 1.75 5.84
N LYS A 56 2.28 2.76 6.50
CA LYS A 56 3.56 2.61 7.23
C LYS A 56 3.47 1.54 8.33
N ASP A 57 2.26 1.35 8.86
CA ASP A 57 1.90 0.35 9.86
C ASP A 57 1.17 -0.81 9.16
N LEU A 58 1.93 -1.82 8.74
CA LEU A 58 1.39 -3.00 8.05
C LEU A 58 0.39 -3.80 8.91
N LYS A 59 0.32 -3.51 10.22
CA LYS A 59 -0.49 -4.24 11.19
C LYS A 59 -1.91 -3.70 11.37
N SER A 60 -2.22 -2.46 10.95
CA SER A 60 -3.50 -1.82 11.31
C SER A 60 -4.57 -1.84 10.22
N SER A 61 -4.28 -2.39 9.05
CA SER A 61 -5.20 -2.35 7.89
C SER A 61 -5.58 -3.73 7.37
N ILE A 62 -5.28 -4.79 8.13
CA ILE A 62 -5.82 -6.12 7.86
C ILE A 62 -7.07 -6.24 8.72
N ASP A 63 -8.22 -5.92 8.14
CA ASP A 63 -9.48 -6.42 8.70
C ASP A 63 -9.58 -7.90 8.30
N GLU A 64 -9.47 -8.77 9.30
CA GLU A 64 -9.52 -10.22 9.14
C GLU A 64 -10.90 -10.76 8.68
N ASN A 65 -11.93 -9.91 8.66
CA ASN A 65 -13.28 -10.25 8.22
C ASN A 65 -13.58 -9.78 6.79
N ASP A 66 -12.68 -9.02 6.18
CA ASP A 66 -12.81 -8.60 4.80
C ASP A 66 -12.57 -9.80 3.85
N ASP A 67 -13.57 -10.07 3.01
CA ASP A 67 -13.61 -11.27 2.17
C ASP A 67 -12.59 -11.23 1.02
N TRP A 68 -12.15 -10.04 0.56
CA TRP A 68 -11.15 -9.92 -0.51
C TRP A 68 -9.72 -10.09 0.01
N ILE A 69 -9.49 -9.89 1.31
CA ILE A 69 -8.20 -10.09 1.98
C ILE A 69 -7.85 -11.59 2.13
N LYS A 70 -8.86 -12.47 2.25
CA LYS A 70 -8.67 -13.90 2.59
C LYS A 70 -7.84 -14.70 1.58
N THR A 71 -7.88 -14.34 0.30
CA THR A 71 -7.23 -15.08 -0.79
C THR A 71 -5.81 -14.59 -1.11
N ASP A 72 -5.48 -13.35 -0.74
CA ASP A 72 -4.27 -12.67 -1.20
C ASP A 72 -3.25 -12.35 -0.09
N VAL A 73 -3.60 -12.56 1.19
CA VAL A 73 -2.66 -12.42 2.30
C VAL A 73 -1.90 -13.72 2.52
N PRO A 74 -0.56 -13.73 2.35
CA PRO A 74 0.26 -14.89 2.67
C PRO A 74 0.02 -15.34 4.12
N GLN A 75 -0.12 -16.65 4.34
CA GLN A 75 -0.46 -17.21 5.66
C GLN A 75 0.47 -16.75 6.79
N PHE A 76 1.72 -16.37 6.51
CA PHE A 76 2.67 -15.88 7.52
C PHE A 76 2.34 -14.49 8.11
N LEU A 77 1.39 -13.74 7.53
CA LEU A 77 0.88 -12.47 8.07
C LEU A 77 -0.44 -12.62 8.83
N LYS A 78 -1.06 -13.80 8.77
CA LYS A 78 -2.20 -14.12 9.63
C LYS A 78 -1.60 -14.33 11.02
N SER A 79 -1.62 -13.28 11.85
CA SER A 79 -1.15 -13.37 13.22
C SER A 79 -1.92 -14.48 13.92
N ASP A 80 -1.20 -15.54 14.29
CA ASP A 80 -1.64 -16.53 15.27
C ASP A 80 -1.74 -15.83 16.64
N ASP A 81 -2.84 -15.14 16.90
CA ASP A 81 -3.14 -14.67 18.26
C ASP A 81 -4.63 -14.87 18.54
N ASN A 82 -5.03 -16.14 18.50
CA ASN A 82 -6.18 -16.61 19.26
C ASN A 82 -5.67 -17.49 20.40
N LYS A 83 -5.25 -16.85 21.51
CA LYS A 83 -5.32 -17.50 22.82
C LYS A 83 -5.22 -16.48 23.97
N LYS A 84 -6.36 -15.97 24.42
CA LYS A 84 -6.97 -16.35 25.71
C LYS A 84 -8.25 -15.55 26.00
#